data_AF-A0A3Q0IIC8-F1
#
_entry.id   AF-A0A3Q0IIC8-F1
#
_cell.length_a   1.000
_cell.length_b   1.000
_cell.length_c   1.000
_cell.angle_alpha   90.00
_cell.angle_beta   90.00
_cell.angle_gamma   90.00
#
_symmetry.space_group_name_H-M   'P 1'
#
loop_
_entity.id
_entity.type
_entity.pdbx_description
1 polymer ?
#
loop_
_entity_poly.entity_id
_entity_poly.type
_entity_poly.pdbx_seq_one_letter_code
_entity_poly.pdbx_strand_id
1 'polypeptide(L)' 'MIRYYKQILPHLNMYKDLNKNTGDAIDYSQMKRENIGDLVQETLQILERHGGEDACIYIKYMIPTYESCILRYTVN' A
#
# COMPACT_ATOMS: atom_id res chain seq x y z
N MET A 1 2.77 2.27 -17.64
CA MET A 1 1.70 2.27 -16.61
C MET A 1 1.71 3.50 -15.69
N ILE A 2 2.83 4.23 -15.56
CA ILE A 2 3.00 5.40 -14.66
C ILE A 2 1.97 6.54 -14.81
N ARG A 3 1.38 6.77 -15.99
CA ARG A 3 0.41 7.87 -16.19
C ARG A 3 -0.86 7.74 -15.33
N TYR A 4 -1.28 6.51 -15.03
CA TYR A 4 -2.52 6.26 -14.27
C TYR A 4 -2.32 6.32 -12.76
N TYR A 5 -1.07 6.22 -12.28
CA TYR A 5 -0.76 6.26 -10.84
C TYR A 5 -1.17 7.61 -10.23
N LYS A 6 -1.01 8.71 -11.00
CA LYS A 6 -1.42 10.05 -10.54
C LYS A 6 -2.92 10.19 -10.30
N GLN A 7 -3.76 9.43 -11.01
CA GLN A 7 -5.21 9.49 -10.87
C GLN A 7 -5.72 8.57 -9.76
N ILE A 8 -5.09 7.39 -9.61
CA ILE A 8 -5.58 6.32 -8.73
C ILE A 8 -4.99 6.44 -7.31
N LEU A 9 -3.71 6.76 -7.17
CA LEU A 9 -3.01 6.74 -5.87
C LEU A 9 -3.54 7.77 -4.85
N PRO A 10 -3.99 8.99 -5.22
CA PRO A 10 -4.57 9.93 -4.24
C PRO A 10 -5.81 9.37 -3.53
N HIS A 11 -6.64 8.61 -4.24
CA HIS A 11 -7.83 7.98 -3.67
C HIS A 11 -7.42 6.88 -2.69
N LEU A 12 -6.44 6.04 -3.06
CA LEU A 12 -5.90 5.00 -2.17
C LEU A 12 -5.26 5.60 -0.90
N ASN A 13 -4.58 6.74 -1.01
CA ASN A 13 -4.00 7.43 0.15
C ASN A 13 -5.05 7.81 1.20
N MET A 14 -6.24 8.24 0.77
CA MET A 14 -7.33 8.61 1.69
C MET A 14 -7.85 7.41 2.51
N TYR A 15 -7.75 6.20 1.96
CA TYR A 15 -8.21 4.97 2.60
C TYR A 15 -7.11 4.19 3.31
N LYS A 16 -5.85 4.61 3.19
CA LYS A 16 -4.72 3.90 3.77
C LYS A 16 -4.74 3.90 5.30
N ASP A 17 -5.18 5.00 5.90
CA ASP A 17 -5.20 5.15 7.36
C ASP A 17 -6.56 4.76 7.98
N LEU A 18 -7.49 4.22 7.16
CA LEU A 18 -8.78 3.69 7.62
C LEU A 18 -8.64 2.30 8.24
N ASN A 19 -7.64 2.13 9.10
CA ASN A 19 -7.56 0.97 9.99
C ASN A 19 -8.55 1.16 11.13
N LYS A 20 -9.49 0.23 11.27
CA LYS A 20 -10.31 0.11 12.48
C LYS A 20 -9.36 -0.05 13.67
N ASN A 21 -9.24 0.99 14.49
CA ASN A 21 -8.54 0.92 15.77
C ASN A 21 -9.47 0.25 16.78
N THR A 22 -9.45 -1.08 16.82
CA THR A 22 -10.34 -1.88 17.68
C THR A 22 -9.82 -1.98 19.13
N GLY A 23 -8.77 -1.23 19.49
CA GLY A 23 -8.17 -1.25 20.84
C GLY A 23 -7.63 -2.63 21.22
N ASP A 24 -7.74 -3.01 22.50
CA ASP A 24 -7.37 -4.35 23.00
C ASP A 24 -8.38 -5.46 22.61
N ALA A 25 -9.43 -5.14 21.87
CA ALA A 25 -10.36 -6.15 21.38
C ALA A 25 -9.78 -6.83 20.14
N ILE A 26 -9.55 -8.14 20.23
CA ILE A 26 -9.15 -8.98 19.09
C ILE A 26 -10.24 -8.85 18.02
N ASP A 27 -9.91 -8.16 16.93
CA ASP A 27 -10.86 -7.91 15.86
C ASP A 27 -10.98 -9.16 14.96
N TYR A 28 -11.97 -10.00 15.27
CA TYR A 28 -12.31 -11.17 14.45
C TYR A 28 -12.77 -10.81 13.03
N SER A 29 -13.04 -9.54 12.71
CA SER A 29 -13.36 -9.11 11.33
C SER A 29 -12.13 -9.09 10.41
N GLN A 30 -10.90 -9.14 10.96
CA GLN A 30 -9.68 -9.33 10.16
C GLN A 30 -9.68 -10.67 9.41
N MET A 31 -10.30 -11.73 9.95
CA MET A 31 -10.47 -13.01 9.23
C MET A 31 -11.31 -12.88 7.95
N LYS A 32 -12.11 -11.81 7.81
CA LYS A 32 -12.96 -11.57 6.64
C LYS A 32 -12.38 -10.60 5.61
N ARG A 33 -11.16 -10.07 5.82
CA ARG A 33 -10.55 -9.04 4.94
C ARG A 33 -11.44 -7.79 4.74
N GLU A 34 -12.23 -7.41 5.73
CA GLU A 34 -13.12 -6.23 5.64
C GLU A 34 -12.39 -4.91 5.92
N ASN A 35 -11.10 -4.95 6.25
CA ASN A 35 -10.29 -3.75 6.47
C ASN A 35 -9.77 -3.19 5.15
N ILE A 36 -10.30 -2.02 4.77
CA ILE A 36 -9.93 -1.32 3.54
C ILE A 36 -8.45 -0.90 3.59
N GLY A 37 -7.90 -0.54 4.76
CA GLY A 37 -6.49 -0.18 4.90
C GLY A 37 -5.55 -1.31 4.48
N ASP A 38 -5.87 -2.54 4.90
CA ASP A 38 -5.09 -3.74 4.53
C ASP A 38 -5.19 -4.04 3.03
N LEU A 39 -6.38 -3.89 2.43
CA LEU A 39 -6.59 -4.07 0.99
C LEU A 39 -5.83 -3.03 0.16
N VAL A 40 -5.82 -1.78 0.61
CA VAL A 40 -5.02 -0.70 -0.01
C VAL A 40 -3.55 -1.07 0.05
N GLN A 41 -3.06 -1.52 1.20
CA GLN A 41 -1.66 -1.91 1.37
C GLN A 41 -1.29 -3.09 0.46
N GLU A 42 -2.09 -4.17 0.40
CA GLU A 42 -1.88 -5.32 -0.49
C GLU A 42 -1.85 -4.86 -1.97
N THR A 43 -2.74 -3.95 -2.35
CA THR A 43 -2.80 -3.41 -3.71
C THR A 43 -1.52 -2.64 -4.07
N LEU A 44 -1.00 -1.79 -3.18
CA LEU A 44 0.23 -1.04 -3.41
C LEU A 44 1.45 -1.96 -3.59
N GLN A 45 1.50 -3.06 -2.83
CA GLN A 45 2.57 -4.06 -2.95
C GLN A 45 2.53 -4.78 -4.31
N ILE A 46 1.34 -5.13 -4.78
CA ILE A 46 1.16 -5.72 -6.13
C ILE A 46 1.59 -4.70 -7.20
N LEU A 47 1.22 -3.43 -7.06
CA LEU A 47 1.64 -2.37 -7.98
C LEU A 47 3.15 -2.15 -7.98
N GLU A 48 3.82 -2.28 -6.84
CA GLU A 48 5.28 -2.21 -6.76
C GLU A 48 5.93 -3.43 -7.44
N ARG A 49 5.45 -4.65 -7.14
CA ARG A 49 5.99 -5.90 -7.68
C ARG A 49 5.88 -6.01 -9.20
N HIS A 50 4.80 -5.50 -9.78
CA HIS A 50 4.55 -5.57 -11.23
C HIS A 50 4.82 -4.25 -11.97
N GLY A 51 5.06 -3.15 -11.26
CA GLY A 51 5.20 -1.82 -11.85
C GLY A 51 6.60 -1.49 -12.40
N GLY A 52 7.59 -2.34 -12.15
CA GLY A 52 8.98 -2.16 -12.58
C GLY A 52 9.85 -1.38 -11.58
N GLU A 53 11.09 -1.09 -11.97
CA GLU A 53 12.13 -0.59 -11.05
C GLU A 53 11.78 0.75 -10.37
N ASP A 54 11.08 1.63 -11.10
CA ASP A 54 10.69 2.96 -10.62
C ASP A 54 9.33 3.00 -9.90
N ALA A 55 8.61 1.87 -9.81
CA ALA A 55 7.26 1.83 -9.24
C ALA A 55 7.24 2.37 -7.81
N CYS A 56 8.22 1.97 -7.00
CA CYS A 56 8.36 2.43 -5.62
C CYS A 56 8.52 3.95 -5.52
N ILE A 57 9.29 4.57 -6.43
CA ILE A 57 9.53 6.02 -6.45
C ILE A 57 8.23 6.77 -6.71
N TYR A 58 7.44 6.34 -7.71
CA TYR A 58 6.16 6.96 -8.02
C TYR A 58 5.11 6.74 -6.94
N ILE A 59 5.07 5.56 -6.32
CA ILE A 59 4.15 5.28 -5.21
C ILE A 59 4.51 6.17 -4.02
N LYS A 60 5.79 6.25 -3.61
CA LYS A 60 6.24 7.12 -2.51
C LYS A 60 6.01 8.60 -2.78
N TYR A 61 6.13 9.04 -4.03
CA TYR A 61 5.85 10.42 -4.40
C TYR A 61 4.38 10.81 -4.15
N MET A 62 3.45 9.87 -4.35
CA MET A 62 2.01 10.11 -4.16
C MET A 62 1.52 9.71 -2.75
N ILE A 63 2.18 8.75 -2.11
CA ILE A 63 1.86 8.18 -0.80
C ILE A 63 3.17 8.13 0.03
N PRO A 64 3.56 9.24 0.68
CA PRO A 64 4.86 9.34 1.37
C PRO A 64 5.06 8.34 2.50
N THR A 65 3.96 7.85 3.08
CA THR A 65 3.97 6.86 4.17
C THR A 65 4.12 5.42 3.67
N TYR A 66 4.24 5.18 2.35
CA TYR A 66 4.38 3.82 1.81
C TYR A 66 5.78 3.26 2.06
N GLU A 67 5.83 2.05 2.62
CA GLU A 67 7.06 1.28 2.81
C GLU A 67 7.17 0.20 1.73
N SER A 68 8.36 0.10 1.12
CA SER A 68 8.62 -0.85 0.04
C SER A 68 8.49 -2.29 0.55
N CYS A 69 7.82 -3.14 -0.23
CA CYS A 69 7.71 -4.57 0.08
C CYS A 69 8.80 -5.43 -0.59
N ILE A 70 9.75 -4.81 -1.29
CA ILE A 70 10.82 -5.50 -2.00
C ILE A 70 12.14 -5.27 -1.25
N LEU A 71 12.70 -6.35 -0.69
CA LEU A 71 14.05 -6.34 -0.14
C LEU A 71 15.06 -6.23 -1.29
N ARG A 72 15.62 -5.03 -1.50
CA ARG A 72 16.79 -4.87 -2.38
C ARG A 72 18.03 -5.32 -1.60
N TYR A 73 18.53 -6.52 -1.88
CA TYR A 73 19.86 -6.91 -1.43
C TYR A 73 20.89 -6.10 -2.21
N THR A 74 21.53 -5.14 -1.55
CA THR A 74 22.79 -4.57 -2.05
C THR A 74 23.86 -5.64 -1.86
N VAL A 75 24.29 -6.26 -2.96
CA VAL A 75 25.53 -7.04 -2.97
C VAL A 75 26.65 -6.03 -2.69
N ASN A 76 27.33 -6.20 -1.55
CA ASN A 76 28.56 -5.47 -1.24
C ASN A 76 29.69 -5.94 -2.14
#